data_AF-A0A7S2IJ46-F1
#
_entry.id   AF-A0A7S2IJ46-F1
#
_cell.length_a   1.000
_cell.length_b   1.000
_cell.length_c   1.000
_cell.angle_alpha   90.00
_cell.angle_beta   90.00
_cell.angle_gamma   90.00
#
_symmetry.space_group_name_H-M   'P 1'
#
loop_
_entity.id
_entity.type
_entity.pdbx_description
1 polymer ?
#
loop_
_entity_poly.entity_id
_entity_poly.type
_entity_poly.pdbx_seq_one_letter_code
_entity_poly.pdbx_strand_id
1 'polypeptide(L)'
;QRKMHEANDKAAEAIFDHRNAGKGDRYMDFHGLRKKEAMDILEKKMAVLEGKGGEVELIPGAGNHSSGGVVLKPAVISFLKEKGLKFEENNGGIIMVTL
;
A
#
# COMPACT_ATOMS: atom_id res chain seq x y z
N GLN A 1 22.24 9.67 10.15
CA GLN A 1 21.25 9.13 9.21
C GLN A 1 19.94 8.60 9.84
N ARG A 2 19.79 8.44 11.18
CA ARG A 2 18.55 7.90 11.79
C ARG A 2 17.39 8.90 11.96
N LYS A 3 17.67 10.19 12.22
CA LYS A 3 16.63 11.23 12.41
C LYS A 3 15.85 11.61 11.13
N MET A 4 16.37 11.29 9.95
CA MET A 4 15.67 11.56 8.69
C MET A 4 14.62 10.49 8.36
N HIS A 5 14.77 9.25 8.85
CA HIS A 5 13.80 8.18 8.57
C HIS A 5 12.48 8.40 9.32
N GLU A 6 12.54 8.74 10.61
CA GLU A 6 11.32 8.87 11.43
C GLU A 6 10.45 10.09 11.03
N ALA A 7 11.06 11.17 10.52
CA ALA A 7 10.31 12.30 9.99
C ALA A 7 9.60 11.94 8.68
N ASN A 8 10.20 11.06 7.87
CA ASN A 8 9.60 10.59 6.62
C ASN A 8 8.43 9.65 6.88
N ASP A 9 8.54 8.76 7.88
CA ASP A 9 7.46 7.82 8.22
C ASP A 9 6.19 8.56 8.67
N LYS A 10 6.33 9.60 9.52
CA LYS A 10 5.19 10.45 9.92
C LYS A 10 4.61 11.25 8.75
N ALA A 11 5.46 11.71 7.84
CA ALA A 11 4.99 12.40 6.64
C ALA A 11 4.24 11.45 5.70
N ALA A 12 4.70 10.19 5.57
CA ALA A 12 4.07 9.17 4.78
C ALA A 12 2.69 8.79 5.33
N GLU A 13 2.57 8.58 6.65
CA GLU A 13 1.28 8.35 7.29
C GLU A 13 0.33 9.54 7.07
N ALA A 14 0.80 10.79 7.21
CA ALA A 14 -0.04 11.96 6.95
C ALA A 14 -0.51 12.07 5.48
N ILE A 15 0.36 11.75 4.51
CA ILE A 15 0.00 11.72 3.09
C ILE A 15 -1.03 10.61 2.83
N PHE A 16 -0.81 9.44 3.41
CA PHE A 16 -1.73 8.30 3.31
C PHE A 16 -3.09 8.66 3.90
N ASP A 17 -3.13 9.14 5.14
CA ASP A 17 -4.38 9.50 5.81
C ASP A 17 -5.12 10.60 5.05
N HIS A 18 -4.41 11.61 4.54
CA HIS A 18 -5.04 12.67 3.74
C HIS A 18 -5.64 12.13 2.43
N ARG A 19 -4.98 11.18 1.75
CA ARG A 19 -5.48 10.59 0.50
C ARG A 19 -6.63 9.61 0.71
N ASN A 20 -6.60 8.90 1.83
CA ASN A 20 -7.61 7.90 2.19
C ASN A 20 -8.75 8.50 3.02
N ALA A 21 -8.63 9.75 3.46
CA ALA A 21 -9.67 10.49 4.16
C ALA A 21 -10.97 10.49 3.34
N GLY A 22 -12.03 9.95 3.94
CA GLY A 22 -13.35 9.88 3.32
C GLY A 22 -13.56 8.76 2.29
N LYS A 23 -12.56 7.91 2.02
CA LYS A 23 -12.67 6.77 1.09
C LYS A 23 -12.96 5.41 1.76
N GLY A 24 -12.94 5.37 3.09
CA GLY A 24 -13.28 4.20 3.90
C GLY A 24 -12.10 3.26 4.15
N ASP A 25 -12.27 2.33 5.09
CA ASP A 25 -11.19 1.46 5.57
C ASP A 25 -10.69 0.42 4.55
N ARG A 26 -11.44 0.23 3.46
CA ARG A 26 -11.15 -0.74 2.39
C ARG A 26 -10.49 -0.12 1.17
N TYR A 27 -10.14 1.16 1.23
CA TYR A 27 -9.44 1.85 0.16
C TYR A 27 -8.06 2.30 0.66
N MET A 28 -7.00 1.96 -0.07
CA MET A 28 -5.62 2.22 0.33
C MET A 28 -4.82 2.77 -0.86
N ASP A 29 -4.71 4.09 -0.94
CA ASP A 29 -3.86 4.80 -1.89
C ASP A 29 -2.47 5.07 -1.30
N PHE A 30 -1.44 4.48 -1.92
CA PHE A 30 -0.04 4.64 -1.57
C PHE A 30 0.71 5.59 -2.52
N HIS A 31 0.01 6.37 -3.35
CA HIS A 31 0.65 7.35 -4.22
C HIS A 31 1.52 8.34 -3.43
N GLY A 32 2.78 8.47 -3.86
CA GLY A 32 3.74 9.39 -3.27
C GLY A 32 4.46 8.83 -2.03
N LEU A 33 4.14 7.60 -1.60
CA LEU A 33 4.86 6.92 -0.54
C LEU A 33 6.04 6.12 -1.10
N ARG A 34 7.08 5.94 -0.27
CA ARG A 34 8.19 5.07 -0.62
C ARG A 34 7.79 3.61 -0.40
N LYS A 35 8.49 2.70 -1.09
CA LYS A 35 8.25 1.26 -0.99
C LYS A 35 8.17 0.77 0.45
N LYS A 36 9.13 1.17 1.30
CA LYS A 36 9.20 0.74 2.69
C LYS A 36 7.99 1.21 3.50
N GLU A 37 7.69 2.51 3.44
CA GLU A 37 6.57 3.14 4.16
C GLU A 37 5.22 2.52 3.75
N ALA A 38 5.01 2.31 2.45
CA ALA A 38 3.79 1.71 1.94
C ALA A 38 3.60 0.26 2.41
N MET A 39 4.69 -0.53 2.45
CA MET A 39 4.62 -1.91 2.95
C MET A 39 4.34 -1.95 4.46
N ASP A 40 4.97 -1.06 5.23
CA ASP A 40 4.74 -0.97 6.69
C ASP A 40 3.28 -0.59 7.00
N ILE A 41 2.68 0.34 6.25
CA ILE A 41 1.27 0.71 6.39
C ILE A 41 0.36 -0.43 5.93
N LEU A 42 0.67 -1.07 4.79
CA LEU A 42 -0.09 -2.19 4.25
C LEU A 42 -0.17 -3.33 5.27
N GLU A 43 0.96 -3.74 5.85
CA GLU A 43 1.00 -4.81 6.83
C GLU A 43 0.13 -4.50 8.05
N LYS A 44 0.26 -3.29 8.61
CA LYS A 44 -0.58 -2.84 9.75
C LYS A 44 -2.07 -2.87 9.41
N LYS A 45 -2.45 -2.37 8.23
CA LYS A 45 -3.86 -2.31 7.82
C LYS A 45 -4.42 -3.70 7.51
N MET A 46 -3.66 -4.54 6.82
CA MET A 46 -4.04 -5.91 6.54
C MET A 46 -4.21 -6.69 7.83
N ALA A 47 -3.34 -6.55 8.83
CA ALA A 47 -3.50 -7.21 10.12
C ALA A 47 -4.80 -6.79 10.86
N VAL A 48 -5.27 -5.55 10.68
CA VAL A 48 -6.55 -5.09 11.25
C VAL A 48 -7.78 -5.60 10.48
N LEU A 49 -7.61 -5.85 9.18
CA LEU A 49 -8.65 -6.39 8.31
C LEU A 49 -8.64 -7.94 8.25
N GLU A 50 -7.54 -8.57 8.66
CA GLU A 50 -7.36 -10.01 8.79
C GLU A 50 -8.40 -10.53 9.80
N GLY A 51 -9.42 -11.22 9.28
CA GLY A 51 -10.57 -11.71 10.05
C GLY A 51 -11.86 -10.90 9.91
N LYS A 52 -11.84 -9.69 9.32
CA LYS A 52 -13.06 -8.96 8.93
C LYS A 52 -13.61 -9.40 7.58
N GLY A 53 -12.75 -9.94 6.72
CA GLY A 53 -13.07 -10.41 5.37
C GLY A 53 -13.51 -9.30 4.41
N GLY A 54 -13.59 -9.66 3.13
CA GLY A 54 -14.13 -8.81 2.06
C GLY A 54 -13.05 -8.28 1.11
N GLU A 55 -13.40 -7.26 0.32
CA GLU A 55 -12.53 -6.74 -0.74
C GLU A 55 -11.87 -5.43 -0.33
N VAL A 56 -10.57 -5.31 -0.60
CA VAL A 56 -9.75 -4.13 -0.35
C VAL A 56 -9.17 -3.64 -1.66
N GLU A 57 -9.36 -2.37 -1.95
CA GLU A 57 -8.81 -1.70 -3.12
C GLU A 57 -7.46 -1.06 -2.77
N LEU A 58 -6.41 -1.57 -3.39
CA LEU A 58 -5.03 -1.13 -3.19
C LEU A 58 -4.52 -0.41 -4.41
N ILE A 59 -4.02 0.80 -4.23
CA ILE A 59 -3.43 1.61 -5.29
C ILE A 59 -1.96 1.83 -4.96
N PRO A 60 -1.05 0.93 -5.40
CA PRO A 60 0.39 1.09 -5.21
C PRO A 60 0.97 2.31 -5.95
N GLY A 61 0.22 2.86 -6.90
CA GLY A 61 0.58 4.05 -7.66
C GLY A 61 1.67 3.82 -8.71
N ALA A 62 1.81 4.79 -9.62
CA ALA A 62 2.65 4.67 -10.81
C ALA A 62 4.18 4.67 -10.55
N GLY A 63 4.63 4.74 -9.30
CA GLY A 63 6.03 4.49 -8.91
C GLY A 63 7.07 5.23 -9.74
N ASN A 64 6.93 6.55 -9.95
CA ASN A 64 7.94 7.34 -10.64
C ASN A 64 8.97 7.87 -9.64
N HIS A 65 10.01 7.09 -9.34
CA HIS A 65 11.35 7.66 -9.20
C HIS A 65 12.50 6.63 -9.26
N SER A 66 13.49 6.97 -10.08
CA SER A 66 14.80 6.37 -10.31
C SER A 66 14.83 5.04 -11.09
N SER A 67 15.13 5.16 -12.38
CA SER A 67 15.98 4.27 -13.21
C SER A 67 15.72 2.74 -13.24
N GLY A 68 14.68 2.21 -12.61
CA GLY A 68 14.54 0.76 -12.39
C GLY A 68 13.11 0.21 -12.20
N GLY A 69 12.07 0.95 -12.62
CA GLY A 69 10.69 0.44 -12.70
C GLY A 69 9.84 0.59 -11.43
N VAL A 70 8.55 0.27 -11.56
CA VAL A 70 7.55 0.35 -10.47
C VAL A 70 7.91 -0.69 -9.39
N VAL A 71 8.56 -0.26 -8.30
CA VAL A 71 9.09 -1.19 -7.28
C VAL A 71 8.07 -1.58 -6.21
N LEU A 72 7.02 -0.78 -6.01
CA LEU A 72 6.02 -1.01 -4.95
C LEU A 72 5.01 -2.08 -5.35
N LYS A 73 4.43 -1.98 -6.55
CA LYS A 73 3.48 -2.97 -7.10
C LYS A 73 3.95 -4.42 -7.00
N PRO A 74 5.15 -4.81 -7.48
CA PRO A 74 5.63 -6.19 -7.34
C PRO A 74 5.84 -6.59 -5.87
N ALA A 75 6.22 -5.66 -5.00
CA ALA A 75 6.37 -5.95 -3.56
C ALA A 75 5.04 -6.25 -2.88
N VAL A 76 3.99 -5.47 -3.21
CA VAL A 76 2.62 -5.72 -2.73
C VAL A 76 2.14 -7.08 -3.23
N ILE A 77 2.30 -7.38 -4.52
CA ILE A 77 1.91 -8.67 -5.10
C ILE A 77 2.64 -9.84 -4.41
N SER A 78 3.95 -9.73 -4.19
CA SER A 78 4.72 -10.75 -3.47
C SER A 78 4.17 -11.00 -2.06
N PHE A 79 3.86 -9.93 -1.32
CA PHE A 79 3.28 -10.03 0.03
C PHE A 79 1.90 -10.69 0.03
N LEU A 80 1.04 -10.33 -0.91
CA LEU A 80 -0.29 -10.93 -1.05
C LEU A 80 -0.21 -12.43 -1.36
N LYS A 81 0.72 -12.83 -2.26
CA LYS A 81 0.99 -14.24 -2.56
C LYS A 81 1.51 -15.01 -1.35
N GLU A 82 2.42 -14.41 -0.58
CA GLU A 82 2.98 -15.02 0.64
C GLU A 82 1.91 -15.26 1.71
N LYS A 83 0.96 -14.31 1.83
CA LYS A 83 -0.22 -14.44 2.70
C LYS A 83 -1.29 -15.40 2.16
N GLY A 84 -1.16 -15.89 0.93
CA GLY A 84 -2.16 -16.75 0.29
C GLY A 84 -3.47 -16.03 -0.04
N LEU A 85 -3.44 -14.70 -0.16
CA LEU A 85 -4.62 -13.87 -0.45
C LEU A 85 -4.92 -13.88 -1.95
N LYS A 86 -6.21 -13.85 -2.29
CA LYS A 86 -6.63 -13.68 -3.68
C LYS A 86 -6.54 -12.22 -4.05
N PHE A 87 -6.00 -11.91 -5.22
CA PHE A 87 -5.90 -10.55 -5.70
C PHE A 87 -6.07 -10.49 -7.22
N GLU A 88 -6.64 -9.39 -7.69
CA GLU A 88 -6.85 -9.10 -9.11
C GLU A 88 -6.30 -7.72 -9.44
N GLU A 89 -5.57 -7.62 -10.53
CA GLU A 89 -5.00 -6.37 -10.99
C GLU A 89 -5.81 -5.82 -12.17
N ASN A 90 -6.15 -4.53 -12.11
CA ASN A 90 -6.80 -3.82 -13.20
C ASN A 90 -5.77 -2.99 -13.99
N ASN A 91 -6.04 -2.75 -15.29
CA ASN A 91 -5.19 -1.97 -16.20
C ASN A 91 -4.85 -0.54 -15.71
N GLY A 92 -5.61 -0.01 -14.74
CA GLY A 92 -5.33 1.26 -14.08
C GLY A 92 -4.24 1.22 -13.00
N GLY A 93 -3.60 0.07 -12.75
CA GLY A 93 -2.62 -0.07 -11.67
C GLY A 93 -3.24 -0.19 -10.28
N ILE A 94 -4.51 -0.60 -10.23
CA ILE A 94 -5.27 -0.89 -9.01
C ILE A 94 -5.23 -2.40 -8.77
N ILE A 95 -5.02 -2.81 -7.53
CA ILE A 95 -5.03 -4.20 -7.09
C ILE A 95 -6.21 -4.37 -6.14
N MET A 96 -7.20 -5.17 -6.51
CA MET A 96 -8.26 -5.61 -5.60
C MET A 96 -7.78 -6.85 -4.86
N VAL A 97 -7.91 -6.88 -3.54
CA VAL A 97 -7.53 -8.02 -2.71
C VAL A 97 -8.74 -8.52 -1.96
N THR A 98 -8.97 -9.83 -2.01
CA THR A 98 -9.98 -10.51 -1.22
C THR A 98 -9.33 -11.09 0.04
N LEU A 99 -9.76 -10.59 1.20
CA LEU A 99 -9.38 -11.02 2.55
C LEU A 99 -10.32 -12.10 3.10
#